data_AF-A0A6S7F3R8-F1
#
_entry.id   AF-A0A6S7F3R8-F1
#
_cell.length_a   1.000
_cell.length_b   1.000
_cell.length_c   1.000
_cell.angle_alpha   90.00
_cell.angle_beta   90.00
_cell.angle_gamma   90.00
#
_symmetry.space_group_name_H-M   'P 1'
#
loop_
_entity.id
_entity.type
_entity.pdbx_description
1 polymer ?
#
loop_
_entity_poly.entity_id
_entity_poly.type
_entity_poly.pdbx_seq_one_letter_code
_entity_poly.pdbx_strand_id
1 'polypeptide(L)'
;MTARHASLIALAAAAWTHPAQAAPPGSCETITVREGDPVPVNACAVTVVPRDPGPGGMLPGAPDWLPVDPQAMPGVFYDSASIKVVSERPAVMSVNVAWFYAQPRISAANGQLYRSVTQPVTMNCAAGTYSVSEVLHHAGENATGPIVDSLPPPGIRNAPIAQDPVQLKLREVVCPAHGKTPRK
;
A
#
# COMPACT_ATOMS: atom_id res chain seq x y z
N MET A 1 71.86 34.36 -6.10
CA MET A 1 71.73 33.05 -6.77
C MET A 1 70.39 32.45 -6.35
N THR A 2 69.33 32.64 -7.13
CA THR A 2 68.71 31.64 -8.06
C THR A 2 68.17 30.40 -7.32
N ALA A 3 66.85 30.35 -7.05
CA ALA A 3 65.81 29.57 -7.77
C ALA A 3 65.61 28.14 -7.14
N ARG A 4 64.45 27.48 -6.98
CA ARG A 4 63.19 27.33 -7.74
C ARG A 4 62.10 26.67 -6.83
N HIS A 5 60.81 26.96 -7.08
CA HIS A 5 59.62 26.07 -7.28
C HIS A 5 59.50 24.75 -6.48
N ALA A 6 58.34 24.24 -6.02
CA ALA A 6 56.91 24.56 -6.16
C ALA A 6 56.09 23.79 -5.08
N SER A 7 54.89 24.30 -4.81
CA SER A 7 53.83 23.84 -3.90
C SER A 7 53.16 22.52 -4.34
N LEU A 8 52.50 21.83 -3.40
CA LEU A 8 51.15 21.24 -3.56
C LEU A 8 50.59 20.80 -2.18
N ILE A 9 49.64 21.58 -1.65
CA ILE A 9 48.78 21.19 -0.52
C ILE A 9 47.48 20.64 -1.13
N ALA A 10 47.17 19.37 -0.88
CA ALA A 10 45.89 18.78 -1.24
C ALA A 10 44.84 19.16 -0.18
N LEU A 11 44.00 20.14 -0.49
CA LEU A 11 42.77 20.44 0.25
C LEU A 11 41.63 19.62 -0.35
N ALA A 12 41.21 18.57 0.34
CA ALA A 12 39.96 17.88 0.04
C ALA A 12 38.79 18.75 0.52
N ALA A 13 38.14 19.46 -0.40
CA ALA A 13 36.87 20.11 -0.15
C ALA A 13 35.78 19.04 -0.11
N ALA A 14 35.27 18.73 1.09
CA ALA A 14 33.99 18.06 1.24
C ALA A 14 32.92 18.99 0.66
N ALA A 15 32.33 18.63 -0.47
CA ALA A 15 31.17 19.32 -1.02
C ALA A 15 29.95 18.94 -0.16
N TRP A 16 29.56 19.84 0.73
CA TRP A 16 28.27 19.76 1.41
C TRP A 16 27.20 20.06 0.36
N THR A 17 26.44 19.05 -0.03
CA THR A 17 25.25 19.23 -0.86
C THR A 17 24.22 20.00 -0.03
N HIS A 18 24.01 21.27 -0.38
CA HIS A 18 22.92 22.08 0.15
C HIS A 18 21.59 21.42 -0.20
N PRO A 19 20.63 21.24 0.73
CA PRO A 19 19.26 20.92 0.37
C PRO A 19 18.72 22.08 -0.47
N ALA A 20 18.12 21.75 -1.62
CA ALA A 20 17.53 22.72 -2.53
C ALA A 20 16.53 23.61 -1.77
N GLN A 21 16.74 24.93 -1.83
CA GLN A 21 15.83 25.91 -1.26
C GLN A 21 14.45 25.80 -1.92
N ALA A 22 13.41 25.63 -1.12
CA ALA A 22 12.03 25.73 -1.57
C ALA A 22 11.71 27.19 -1.95
N ALA A 23 11.09 27.39 -3.12
CA ALA A 23 10.67 28.68 -3.62
C ALA A 23 9.42 29.22 -2.88
N PRO A 24 9.23 30.56 -2.78
CA PRO A 24 8.11 31.19 -2.05
C PRO A 24 6.76 31.06 -2.79
N PRO A 25 5.61 31.22 -2.09
CA PRO A 25 4.32 30.72 -2.57
C PRO A 25 3.64 31.68 -3.56
N GLY A 26 3.29 31.15 -4.72
CA GLY A 26 2.50 31.86 -5.73
C GLY A 26 2.15 30.94 -6.91
N SER A 27 0.92 30.41 -6.90
CA SER A 27 0.27 29.67 -8.00
C SER A 27 0.89 28.36 -8.46
N CYS A 28 1.49 27.58 -7.56
CA CYS A 28 1.97 26.27 -7.95
C CYS A 28 0.91 25.19 -7.76
N GLU A 29 0.55 24.53 -8.86
CA GLU A 29 -0.53 23.55 -8.88
C GLU A 29 -0.02 22.21 -8.33
N THR A 30 -0.70 21.67 -7.33
CA THR A 30 -0.50 20.28 -6.91
C THR A 30 -1.33 19.41 -7.83
N ILE A 31 -0.67 18.53 -8.57
CA ILE A 31 -1.34 17.72 -9.58
C ILE A 31 -1.13 16.23 -9.31
N THR A 32 -2.10 15.46 -9.77
CA THR A 32 -2.01 14.01 -9.80
C THR A 32 -1.88 13.58 -11.25
N VAL A 33 -0.79 12.91 -11.61
CA VAL A 33 -0.54 12.40 -12.97
C VAL A 33 -0.54 10.88 -12.96
N ARG A 34 -0.89 10.25 -14.08
CA ARG A 34 -0.65 8.81 -14.21
C ARG A 34 0.81 8.54 -14.53
N GLU A 35 1.30 7.36 -14.17
CA GLU A 35 2.64 6.92 -14.50
C GLU A 35 2.88 7.01 -16.02
N GLY A 36 3.97 7.66 -16.42
CA GLY A 36 4.30 7.93 -17.82
C GLY A 36 3.56 9.10 -18.48
N ASP A 37 2.63 9.78 -17.77
CA ASP A 37 2.05 11.03 -18.29
C ASP A 37 3.03 12.19 -18.16
N PRO A 38 3.04 13.13 -19.11
CA PRO A 38 3.88 14.31 -19.02
C PRO A 38 3.47 15.16 -17.82
N VAL A 39 4.45 15.51 -16.99
CA VAL A 39 4.27 16.41 -15.85
C VAL A 39 4.36 17.87 -16.34
N PRO A 40 3.31 18.69 -16.17
CA PRO A 40 3.35 20.12 -16.37
C PRO A 40 4.52 20.80 -15.64
N VAL A 41 5.24 21.67 -16.36
CA VAL A 41 6.43 22.38 -15.87
C VAL A 41 6.15 23.39 -14.75
N ASN A 42 4.89 23.65 -14.46
CA ASN A 42 4.40 24.56 -13.41
C ASN A 42 3.86 23.82 -12.17
N ALA A 43 4.08 22.50 -12.05
CA ALA A 43 3.68 21.71 -10.88
C ALA A 43 4.75 21.76 -9.77
N CYS A 44 4.35 22.06 -8.54
CA CYS A 44 5.28 22.04 -7.38
C CYS A 44 5.21 20.76 -6.57
N ALA A 45 4.11 20.02 -6.71
CA ALA A 45 3.92 18.74 -6.06
C ALA A 45 3.17 17.83 -7.03
N VAL A 46 3.73 16.64 -7.25
CA VAL A 46 3.20 15.67 -8.20
C VAL A 46 2.98 14.35 -7.47
N THR A 47 1.74 13.91 -7.44
CA THR A 47 1.40 12.56 -7.01
C THR A 47 1.28 11.69 -8.25
N VAL A 48 2.12 10.66 -8.37
CA VAL A 48 2.06 9.72 -9.49
C VAL A 48 1.16 8.54 -9.11
N VAL A 49 0.11 8.31 -9.90
CA VAL A 49 -0.78 7.15 -9.77
C VAL A 49 -0.42 6.15 -10.87
N PRO A 50 -0.32 4.83 -10.58
CA PRO A 50 -0.01 3.85 -11.62
C PRO A 50 -0.95 3.96 -12.83
N ARG A 51 -0.40 3.93 -14.06
CA ARG A 51 -1.16 4.12 -15.30
C ARG A 51 -2.20 3.03 -15.53
N ASP A 52 -1.84 1.83 -15.09
CA ASP A 52 -2.60 0.59 -15.16
C ASP A 52 -1.95 -0.39 -14.15
N PRO A 53 -2.68 -1.21 -13.39
CA PRO A 53 -2.12 -2.33 -12.64
C PRO A 53 -1.62 -3.45 -13.57
N GLY A 54 -0.70 -3.13 -14.50
CA GLY A 54 -0.07 -4.07 -15.43
C GLY A 54 -1.04 -4.80 -16.38
N PRO A 55 -0.51 -5.50 -17.40
CA PRO A 55 -1.31 -6.39 -18.24
C PRO A 55 -1.59 -7.69 -17.48
N GLY A 56 -2.38 -7.60 -16.40
CA GLY A 56 -2.99 -8.72 -15.71
C GLY A 56 -4.41 -8.98 -16.22
N GLY A 57 -4.61 -8.90 -17.53
CA GLY A 57 -5.89 -9.20 -18.16
C GLY A 57 -6.29 -10.66 -17.94
N MET A 58 -7.29 -10.87 -17.09
CA MET A 58 -8.30 -11.93 -17.22
C MET A 58 -7.78 -13.38 -17.18
N LEU A 59 -7.04 -13.74 -16.12
CA LEU A 59 -7.06 -15.12 -15.63
C LEU A 59 -8.22 -15.25 -14.63
N PRO A 60 -9.11 -16.25 -14.75
CA PRO A 60 -10.07 -16.55 -13.69
C PRO A 60 -9.28 -16.87 -12.41
N GLY A 61 -9.39 -15.99 -11.41
CA GLY A 61 -8.65 -16.11 -10.14
C GLY A 61 -7.53 -15.07 -9.92
N ALA A 62 -7.35 -14.09 -10.82
CA ALA A 62 -6.52 -12.93 -10.51
C ALA A 62 -7.25 -11.99 -9.52
N PRO A 63 -6.54 -11.37 -8.55
CA PRO A 63 -7.15 -10.42 -7.62
C PRO A 63 -7.71 -9.19 -8.34
N ASP A 64 -8.85 -8.69 -7.88
CA ASP A 64 -9.45 -7.43 -8.33
C ASP A 64 -9.28 -6.36 -7.24
N TRP A 65 -8.09 -5.74 -7.21
CA TRP A 65 -7.71 -4.78 -6.17
C TRP A 65 -8.41 -3.44 -6.34
N LEU A 66 -9.31 -3.12 -5.41
CA LEU A 66 -9.97 -1.82 -5.31
C LEU A 66 -9.47 -1.07 -4.07
N PRO A 67 -9.31 0.26 -4.14
CA PRO A 67 -8.86 1.03 -2.99
C PRO A 67 -9.93 1.05 -1.90
N VAL A 68 -9.53 0.90 -0.63
CA VAL A 68 -10.46 0.97 0.50
C VAL A 68 -10.98 2.39 0.69
N ASP A 69 -10.05 3.36 0.77
CA ASP A 69 -10.34 4.79 0.78
C ASP A 69 -9.09 5.51 0.23
N PRO A 70 -9.09 5.94 -1.05
CA PRO A 70 -7.94 6.57 -1.66
C PRO A 70 -7.45 7.85 -0.98
N GLN A 71 -8.34 8.55 -0.26
CA GLN A 71 -8.03 9.84 0.36
C GLN A 71 -7.55 9.67 1.80
N ALA A 72 -8.22 8.83 2.58
CA ALA A 72 -7.88 8.61 3.98
C ALA A 72 -6.79 7.54 4.19
N MET A 73 -6.70 6.55 3.29
CA MET A 73 -5.86 5.36 3.43
C MET A 73 -5.11 5.07 2.11
N PRO A 74 -4.20 5.96 1.68
CA PRO A 74 -3.45 5.77 0.45
C PRO A 74 -2.61 4.49 0.55
N GLY A 75 -2.68 3.66 -0.49
CA GLY A 75 -1.95 2.39 -0.56
C GLY A 75 -2.66 1.19 0.06
N VAL A 76 -3.90 1.34 0.57
CA VAL A 76 -4.69 0.24 1.13
C VAL A 76 -5.79 -0.20 0.17
N PHE A 77 -5.81 -1.49 -0.14
CA PHE A 77 -6.70 -2.10 -1.14
C PHE A 77 -7.41 -3.32 -0.59
N TYR A 78 -8.50 -3.72 -1.23
CA TYR A 78 -9.16 -5.00 -1.00
C TYR A 78 -9.42 -5.71 -2.31
N ASP A 79 -9.38 -7.03 -2.28
CA ASP A 79 -9.67 -7.85 -3.45
C ASP A 79 -11.17 -8.10 -3.52
N SER A 80 -11.84 -7.42 -4.43
CA SER A 80 -13.28 -7.52 -4.62
C SER A 80 -13.69 -8.95 -5.02
N ALA A 81 -12.84 -9.65 -5.77
CA ALA A 81 -13.05 -11.02 -6.23
C ALA A 81 -12.86 -12.05 -5.10
N SER A 82 -12.19 -11.69 -4.01
CA SER A 82 -12.01 -12.56 -2.84
C SER A 82 -13.19 -12.57 -1.86
N ILE A 83 -14.15 -11.65 -2.03
CA ILE A 83 -15.29 -11.53 -1.13
C ILE A 83 -16.15 -12.79 -1.21
N LYS A 84 -16.26 -13.50 -0.09
CA LYS A 84 -17.05 -14.73 -0.02
C LYS A 84 -17.78 -14.86 1.32
N VAL A 85 -18.92 -15.54 1.27
CA VAL A 85 -19.68 -15.92 2.46
C VAL A 85 -18.96 -17.11 3.13
N VAL A 86 -18.64 -16.96 4.40
CA VAL A 86 -18.08 -18.04 5.24
C VAL A 86 -19.20 -18.72 6.04
N SER A 87 -20.15 -17.94 6.55
CA SER A 87 -21.36 -18.43 7.21
C SER A 87 -22.50 -17.44 7.02
N GLU A 88 -23.73 -17.95 6.87
CA GLU A 88 -24.93 -17.10 6.79
C GLU A 88 -25.55 -16.82 8.16
N ARG A 89 -25.33 -17.71 9.14
CA ARG A 89 -25.89 -17.62 10.50
C ARG A 89 -24.86 -18.10 11.53
N PRO A 90 -24.13 -17.19 12.21
CA PRO A 90 -24.14 -15.74 12.01
C PRO A 90 -23.57 -15.34 10.65
N ALA A 91 -23.91 -14.13 10.17
CA ALA A 91 -23.36 -13.59 8.93
C ALA A 91 -21.85 -13.33 9.09
N VAL A 92 -21.04 -14.16 8.46
CA VAL A 92 -19.58 -14.09 8.45
C VAL A 92 -19.10 -14.09 7.01
N MET A 93 -18.30 -13.10 6.68
CA MET A 93 -17.74 -12.89 5.35
C MET A 93 -16.21 -12.98 5.44
N SER A 94 -15.54 -13.26 4.33
CA SER A 94 -14.09 -13.08 4.23
C SER A 94 -13.72 -12.26 3.01
N VAL A 95 -12.60 -11.55 3.11
CA VAL A 95 -12.02 -10.69 2.09
C VAL A 95 -10.50 -10.65 2.27
N ASN A 96 -9.74 -10.50 1.19
CA ASN A 96 -8.32 -10.20 1.26
C ASN A 96 -8.11 -8.68 1.22
N VAL A 97 -7.24 -8.21 2.09
CA VAL A 97 -6.82 -6.80 2.17
C VAL A 97 -5.34 -6.73 1.84
N ALA A 98 -4.91 -5.66 1.19
CA ALA A 98 -3.52 -5.46 0.83
C ALA A 98 -3.01 -4.05 1.11
N TRP A 99 -1.71 -3.95 1.37
CA TRP A 99 -0.96 -2.70 1.45
C TRP A 99 0.09 -2.69 0.37
N PHE A 100 0.07 -1.68 -0.50
CA PHE A 100 1.05 -1.48 -1.57
C PHE A 100 1.96 -0.31 -1.20
N TYR A 101 3.25 -0.58 -1.10
CA TYR A 101 4.23 0.42 -0.68
C TYR A 101 4.93 1.03 -1.89
N ALA A 102 4.96 2.36 -1.94
CA ALA A 102 5.72 3.09 -2.95
C ALA A 102 7.22 2.75 -2.91
N GLN A 103 7.77 2.52 -1.71
CA GLN A 103 9.16 2.12 -1.50
C GLN A 103 9.23 0.72 -0.86
N PRO A 104 10.20 -0.11 -1.26
CA PRO A 104 10.44 -1.40 -0.61
C PRO A 104 10.62 -1.28 0.91
N ARG A 105 10.07 -2.25 1.63
CA ARG A 105 10.22 -2.42 3.08
C ARG A 105 11.10 -3.65 3.33
N ILE A 106 11.71 -3.71 4.51
CA ILE A 106 12.52 -4.86 4.95
C ILE A 106 11.72 -5.64 5.99
N SER A 107 11.59 -6.96 5.81
CA SER A 107 10.98 -7.81 6.83
C SER A 107 11.90 -7.88 8.05
N ALA A 108 11.34 -7.60 9.23
CA ALA A 108 12.08 -7.74 10.48
C ALA A 108 12.40 -9.21 10.82
N ALA A 109 11.66 -10.17 10.25
CA ALA A 109 11.85 -11.59 10.54
C ALA A 109 13.04 -12.20 9.79
N ASN A 110 13.30 -11.76 8.55
CA ASN A 110 14.32 -12.38 7.70
C ASN A 110 15.19 -11.41 6.89
N GLY A 111 14.99 -10.10 7.01
CA GLY A 111 15.78 -9.08 6.32
C GLY A 111 15.52 -8.95 4.82
N GLN A 112 14.57 -9.71 4.25
CA GLN A 112 14.25 -9.64 2.83
C GLN A 112 13.39 -8.43 2.51
N LEU A 113 13.56 -7.90 1.29
CA LEU A 113 12.75 -6.80 0.78
C LEU A 113 11.38 -7.30 0.33
N TYR A 114 10.34 -6.54 0.67
CA TYR A 114 8.98 -6.72 0.18
C TYR A 114 8.39 -5.39 -0.27
N ARG A 115 7.43 -5.42 -1.20
CA ARG A 115 6.79 -4.21 -1.74
C ARG A 115 5.28 -4.21 -1.54
N SER A 116 4.71 -5.33 -1.13
CA SER A 116 3.32 -5.39 -0.73
C SER A 116 3.07 -6.42 0.38
N VAL A 117 1.98 -6.21 1.11
CA VAL A 117 1.46 -7.11 2.14
C VAL A 117 0.06 -7.53 1.75
N THR A 118 -0.32 -8.78 1.98
CA THR A 118 -1.73 -9.21 1.98
C THR A 118 -2.12 -9.85 3.29
N GLN A 119 -3.36 -9.65 3.69
CA GLN A 119 -3.97 -10.25 4.88
C GLN A 119 -5.34 -10.83 4.51
N PRO A 120 -5.57 -12.14 4.70
CA PRO A 120 -6.90 -12.72 4.65
C PRO A 120 -7.65 -12.33 5.93
N VAL A 121 -8.78 -11.65 5.76
CA VAL A 121 -9.63 -11.15 6.83
C VAL A 121 -10.95 -11.92 6.84
N THR A 122 -11.39 -12.32 8.03
CA THR A 122 -12.74 -12.82 8.27
C THR A 122 -13.50 -11.81 9.12
N MET A 123 -14.63 -11.31 8.65
CA MET A 123 -15.50 -10.37 9.34
C MET A 123 -16.78 -11.06 9.81
N ASN A 124 -17.01 -11.05 11.12
CA ASN A 124 -18.32 -11.38 11.68
C ASN A 124 -19.19 -10.12 11.65
N CYS A 125 -19.96 -9.99 10.57
CA CYS A 125 -20.84 -8.86 10.32
C CYS A 125 -21.95 -8.73 11.37
N ALA A 126 -22.37 -9.86 11.97
CA ALA A 126 -23.38 -9.87 13.03
C ALA A 126 -22.81 -9.39 14.39
N ALA A 127 -21.58 -9.76 14.72
CA ALA A 127 -20.92 -9.38 15.97
C ALA A 127 -20.13 -8.07 15.88
N GLY A 128 -19.89 -7.55 14.68
CA GLY A 128 -19.07 -6.35 14.48
C GLY A 128 -17.59 -6.58 14.79
N THR A 129 -17.09 -7.80 14.58
CA THR A 129 -15.69 -8.18 14.85
C THR A 129 -14.99 -8.74 13.60
N TYR A 130 -13.66 -8.72 13.60
CA TYR A 130 -12.85 -9.30 12.54
C TYR A 130 -11.69 -10.12 13.11
N SER A 131 -11.16 -11.02 12.29
CA SER A 131 -9.95 -11.79 12.55
C SER A 131 -9.06 -11.80 11.32
N VAL A 132 -7.75 -11.78 11.54
CA VAL A 132 -6.74 -11.95 10.49
C VAL A 132 -6.12 -13.34 10.67
N SER A 133 -5.97 -14.12 9.60
CA SER A 133 -5.40 -15.47 9.68
C SER A 133 -3.89 -15.52 9.50
N GLU A 134 -3.32 -14.57 8.76
CA GLU A 134 -1.89 -14.49 8.46
C GLU A 134 -1.54 -13.12 7.86
N VAL A 135 -0.25 -12.80 7.83
CA VAL A 135 0.29 -11.64 7.11
C VAL A 135 1.34 -12.14 6.12
N LEU A 136 1.11 -11.89 4.83
CA LEU A 136 1.98 -12.35 3.76
C LEU A 136 2.73 -11.17 3.16
N HIS A 137 4.06 -11.24 3.15
CA HIS A 137 4.93 -10.26 2.52
C HIS A 137 5.32 -10.73 1.12
N HIS A 138 5.04 -9.91 0.12
CA HIS A 138 5.32 -10.20 -1.29
C HIS A 138 6.51 -9.38 -1.79
N ALA A 139 7.43 -10.03 -2.49
CA ALA A 139 8.58 -9.35 -3.10
C ALA A 139 8.15 -8.27 -4.11
N GLY A 140 7.07 -8.53 -4.85
CA GLY A 140 6.55 -7.65 -5.90
C GLY A 140 5.56 -6.62 -5.39
N GLU A 141 5.26 -5.67 -6.27
CA GLU A 141 4.17 -4.71 -6.08
C GLU A 141 2.81 -5.40 -6.21
N ASN A 142 1.75 -4.78 -5.70
CA ASN A 142 0.36 -5.20 -5.95
C ASN A 142 0.06 -6.69 -5.62
N ALA A 143 0.69 -7.23 -4.57
CA ALA A 143 0.61 -8.63 -4.14
C ALA A 143 1.11 -9.65 -5.19
N THR A 144 2.13 -9.29 -5.95
CA THR A 144 2.76 -10.15 -6.96
C THR A 144 4.14 -10.67 -6.52
N GLY A 145 4.65 -11.66 -7.23
CA GLY A 145 5.95 -12.27 -6.95
C GLY A 145 5.91 -13.27 -5.79
N PRO A 146 7.07 -13.81 -5.40
CA PRO A 146 7.14 -14.79 -4.32
C PRO A 146 6.82 -14.16 -2.96
N ILE A 147 6.22 -14.97 -2.09
CA ILE A 147 6.09 -14.66 -0.66
C ILE A 147 7.48 -14.79 -0.06
N VAL A 148 8.00 -13.68 0.45
CA VAL A 148 9.32 -13.63 1.11
C VAL A 148 9.20 -13.92 2.60
N ASP A 149 8.03 -13.69 3.19
CA ASP A 149 7.79 -13.90 4.60
C ASP A 149 6.29 -14.12 4.86
N SER A 150 5.99 -15.03 5.77
CA SER A 150 4.63 -15.34 6.22
C SER A 150 4.65 -15.34 7.73
N LEU A 151 3.99 -14.33 8.30
CA LEU A 151 3.93 -14.15 9.73
C LEU A 151 2.64 -14.77 10.27
N PRO A 152 2.71 -15.44 11.44
CA PRO A 152 1.50 -15.86 12.14
C PRO A 152 0.59 -14.65 12.37
N PRO A 153 -0.73 -14.88 12.50
CA PRO A 153 -1.67 -13.78 12.64
C PRO A 153 -1.27 -12.90 13.82
N PRO A 154 -1.35 -11.56 13.70
CA PRO A 154 -0.83 -10.61 14.68
C PRO A 154 -1.60 -10.57 16.02
N GLY A 155 -2.15 -11.70 16.47
CA GLY A 155 -3.04 -11.80 17.63
C GLY A 155 -4.44 -11.25 17.37
N ILE A 156 -4.74 -10.81 16.14
CA ILE A 156 -6.03 -10.22 15.79
C ILE A 156 -7.06 -11.35 15.62
N ARG A 157 -7.77 -11.63 16.71
CA ARG A 157 -8.88 -12.58 16.77
C ARG A 157 -10.08 -11.91 17.41
N ASN A 158 -11.20 -11.89 16.70
CA ASN A 158 -12.45 -11.24 17.12
C ASN A 158 -12.24 -9.79 17.60
N ALA A 159 -11.32 -9.07 16.97
CA ALA A 159 -11.07 -7.67 17.28
C ALA A 159 -12.27 -6.82 16.84
N PRO A 160 -12.59 -5.74 17.56
CA PRO A 160 -13.74 -4.89 17.23
C PRO A 160 -13.48 -4.07 15.95
N ILE A 161 -14.38 -4.18 14.98
CA ILE A 161 -14.29 -3.43 13.70
C ILE A 161 -14.30 -1.93 13.94
N ALA A 162 -15.05 -1.44 14.94
CA ALA A 162 -15.20 -0.02 15.21
C ALA A 162 -13.91 0.70 15.61
N GLN A 163 -12.85 -0.04 15.95
CA GLN A 163 -11.55 0.51 16.38
C GLN A 163 -10.49 0.50 15.27
N ASP A 164 -10.77 -0.15 14.14
CA ASP A 164 -9.85 -0.24 13.00
C ASP A 164 -10.46 0.48 11.79
N PRO A 165 -9.92 1.64 11.37
CA PRO A 165 -10.47 2.42 10.26
C PRO A 165 -10.54 1.65 8.93
N VAL A 166 -9.57 0.76 8.66
CA VAL A 166 -9.56 -0.06 7.44
C VAL A 166 -10.75 -1.01 7.48
N GLN A 167 -10.92 -1.72 8.60
CA GLN A 167 -11.98 -2.72 8.74
C GLN A 167 -13.35 -2.08 8.81
N LEU A 168 -13.45 -0.90 9.43
CA LEU A 168 -14.69 -0.13 9.48
C LEU A 168 -15.16 0.21 8.06
N LYS A 169 -14.26 0.63 7.18
CA LYS A 169 -14.60 0.97 5.80
C LYS A 169 -14.89 -0.28 4.96
N LEU A 170 -14.11 -1.33 5.13
CA LEU A 170 -14.36 -2.61 4.46
C LEU A 170 -15.71 -3.21 4.83
N ARG A 171 -16.16 -3.05 6.08
CA ARG A 171 -17.49 -3.52 6.49
C ARG A 171 -18.61 -2.93 5.62
N GLU A 172 -18.48 -1.69 5.15
CA GLU A 172 -19.50 -1.05 4.32
C GLU A 172 -19.70 -1.75 2.96
N VAL A 173 -18.66 -2.40 2.43
CA VAL A 173 -18.67 -3.08 1.13
C VAL A 173 -18.75 -4.60 1.24
N VAL A 174 -18.19 -5.18 2.30
CA VAL A 174 -18.12 -6.64 2.51
C VAL A 174 -19.36 -7.17 3.22
N CYS A 175 -19.83 -6.46 4.24
CA CYS A 175 -20.95 -6.95 5.03
C CYS A 175 -22.28 -6.62 4.35
N PRO A 176 -23.23 -7.57 4.30
CA PRO A 176 -24.55 -7.28 3.80
C PRO A 176 -25.22 -6.19 4.64
N ALA A 177 -25.93 -5.27 3.99
CA ALA A 177 -26.80 -4.33 4.67
C ALA A 177 -27.79 -5.09 5.57
N HIS A 178 -28.05 -4.58 6.78
CA HIS A 178 -28.96 -5.19 7.74
C HIS A 178 -30.26 -5.64 7.06
N GLY A 179 -30.50 -6.96 7.01
CA GLY A 179 -31.71 -7.56 6.43
C GLY A 179 -31.62 -8.06 4.98
N LYS A 180 -30.48 -7.93 4.28
CA LYS A 180 -30.27 -8.56 2.97
C LYS A 180 -29.35 -9.77 3.11
N THR A 181 -29.81 -10.95 2.71
CA THR A 181 -28.92 -12.10 2.54
C THR A 181 -27.98 -11.86 1.35
N PRO A 182 -26.70 -12.25 1.44
CA PRO A 182 -25.78 -12.17 0.31
C PRO A 182 -26.33 -13.00 -0.85
N ARG A 183 -26.32 -12.42 -2.06
CA ARG A 183 -26.90 -13.05 -3.26
C ARG A 183 -26.01 -14.23 -3.68
N LYS A 184 -26.64 -15.39 -3.82
CA LYS A 184 -26.05 -16.68 -4.18
C LYS A 184 -25.45 -16.68 -5.58
#